data_AF-A0A3B9A4P9-F1
#
_entry.id   AF-A0A3B9A4P9-F1
#
_cell.length_a   1.000
_cell.length_b   1.000
_cell.length_c   1.000
_cell.angle_alpha   90.00
_cell.angle_beta   90.00
_cell.angle_gamma   90.00
#
_symmetry.space_group_name_H-M   'P 1'
#
loop_
_entity.id
_entity.type
_entity.pdbx_description
1 polymer ?
#
loop_
_entity_poly.entity_id
_entity_poly.type
_entity_poly.pdbx_seq_one_letter_code
_entity_poly.pdbx_strand_id
1 'polypeptide(L)'
;MRSWKRVIPFLILNIIISAATTLTVLLLWDRTQRPVQPLPVSVGSGGIPSTASQQQSPPEGEATLPPLEEPVILIETVIGAGDLQNEAVLLRRVGEGELLLTGWKLTNGRGAEYTFPYLLLNKNGAVRLYSRAGNNTVMELFWGSQQAVFRSGDVVSLYDWQGNLRASYTLP
;
A
#
# COMPACT_ATOMS: atom_id res chain seq x y z
N MET A 1 -58.89 -12.59 5.29
CA MET A 1 -57.51 -12.50 4.74
C MET A 1 -57.39 -11.29 3.79
N ARG A 2 -57.46 -10.04 4.29
CA ARG A 2 -57.57 -8.83 3.42
C ARG A 2 -56.59 -7.68 3.77
N SER A 3 -55.73 -7.84 4.76
CA SER A 3 -54.71 -6.85 5.16
C SER A 3 -53.43 -6.92 4.32
N TRP A 4 -53.10 -8.07 3.71
CA TRP A 4 -51.84 -8.26 3.00
C TRP A 4 -51.70 -7.34 1.77
N LYS A 5 -52.79 -7.06 1.04
CA LYS A 5 -52.79 -6.10 -0.08
C LYS A 5 -52.44 -4.67 0.33
N ARG A 6 -52.60 -4.31 1.60
CA ARG A 6 -52.25 -2.98 2.12
C ARG A 6 -50.81 -2.92 2.64
N VAL A 7 -50.24 -4.04 3.09
CA VAL A 7 -48.86 -4.11 3.58
C VAL A 7 -47.85 -4.27 2.43
N ILE A 8 -48.23 -4.98 1.35
CA ILE A 8 -47.40 -5.15 0.14
C ILE A 8 -46.82 -3.84 -0.41
N PRO A 9 -47.58 -2.74 -0.61
CA PRO A 9 -46.99 -1.49 -1.11
C PRO A 9 -45.97 -0.88 -0.13
N PHE A 10 -46.18 -0.97 1.19
CA PHE A 10 -45.20 -0.51 2.17
C PHE A 10 -43.93 -1.37 2.18
N LEU A 11 -44.09 -2.68 1.99
CA LEU A 11 -42.97 -3.62 1.94
C LEU A 11 -42.14 -3.42 0.66
N ILE A 12 -42.81 -3.25 -0.49
CA ILE A 12 -42.15 -2.90 -1.77
C ILE A 12 -41.44 -1.54 -1.66
N LEU A 13 -42.08 -0.53 -1.07
CA LEU A 13 -41.47 0.79 -0.88
C LEU A 13 -40.17 0.69 -0.06
N ASN A 14 -40.18 -0.08 1.04
CA ASN A 14 -39.00 -0.26 1.87
C ASN A 14 -37.87 -1.01 1.16
N ILE A 15 -38.22 -2.02 0.36
CA ILE A 15 -37.26 -2.75 -0.49
C ILE A 15 -36.64 -1.79 -1.51
N ILE A 16 -37.43 -0.96 -2.19
CA ILE A 16 -36.94 0.00 -3.17
C ILE A 16 -36.00 1.01 -2.51
N ILE A 17 -36.35 1.55 -1.34
CA ILE A 17 -35.50 2.50 -0.61
C ILE A 17 -34.16 1.84 -0.23
N SER A 18 -34.21 0.60 0.26
CA SER A 18 -33.00 -0.15 0.63
C SER A 18 -32.13 -0.44 -0.60
N ALA A 19 -32.73 -0.89 -1.70
CA ALA A 19 -32.04 -1.17 -2.95
C ALA A 19 -31.45 0.09 -3.60
N ALA A 20 -32.16 1.23 -3.53
CA ALA A 20 -31.65 2.50 -4.02
C ALA A 20 -30.45 2.98 -3.20
N THR A 21 -30.50 2.79 -1.88
CA THR A 21 -29.41 3.16 -0.98
C THR A 21 -28.18 2.29 -1.24
N THR A 22 -28.34 0.96 -1.31
CA THR A 22 -27.24 0.05 -1.63
C THR A 22 -26.66 0.29 -3.02
N LEU A 23 -27.52 0.52 -4.02
CA LEU A 23 -27.08 0.87 -5.38
C LEU A 23 -26.30 2.18 -5.40
N THR A 24 -26.73 3.20 -4.66
CA THR A 24 -26.02 4.48 -4.58
C THR A 24 -24.63 4.30 -3.99
N VAL A 25 -24.49 3.51 -2.93
CA VAL A 25 -23.20 3.19 -2.32
C VAL A 25 -22.31 2.43 -3.31
N LEU A 26 -22.84 1.43 -4.01
CA LEU A 26 -22.09 0.66 -5.01
C LEU A 26 -21.66 1.53 -6.21
N LEU A 27 -22.52 2.43 -6.68
CA LEU A 27 -22.20 3.35 -7.77
C LEU A 27 -21.14 4.38 -7.35
N LEU A 28 -21.19 4.85 -6.11
CA LEU A 28 -20.17 5.74 -5.57
C LEU A 28 -18.82 5.02 -5.45
N TRP A 29 -18.84 3.77 -4.98
CA TRP A 29 -17.67 2.92 -4.87
C TRP A 29 -17.06 2.58 -6.24
N ASP A 30 -17.86 2.12 -7.21
CA ASP A 30 -17.42 1.78 -8.58
C ASP A 30 -16.82 3.00 -9.30
N ARG A 31 -17.42 4.18 -9.12
CA ARG A 31 -16.89 5.43 -9.68
C ARG A 31 -15.52 5.79 -9.11
N THR A 32 -15.26 5.50 -7.84
CA THR A 32 -13.94 5.73 -7.21
C THR A 32 -12.89 4.67 -7.55
N GLN A 33 -13.29 3.50 -8.08
CA GLN A 33 -12.38 2.40 -8.39
C GLN A 33 -12.01 2.30 -9.87
N ARG A 34 -12.30 3.31 -10.72
CA ARG A 34 -11.95 3.24 -12.15
C ARG A 34 -10.43 3.11 -12.34
N PRO A 35 -9.89 1.98 -12.84
CA PRO A 35 -8.49 1.88 -13.18
C PRO A 35 -8.22 2.81 -14.37
N VAL A 36 -7.12 3.55 -14.30
CA VAL A 36 -6.61 4.37 -15.39
C VAL A 36 -6.40 3.47 -16.60
N GLN A 37 -7.10 3.75 -17.71
CA GLN A 37 -6.90 3.06 -18.97
C GLN A 37 -5.49 3.38 -19.50
N PRO A 38 -4.64 2.37 -19.77
CA PRO A 38 -3.39 2.60 -20.49
C PRO A 38 -3.72 3.05 -21.93
N LEU A 39 -3.11 4.16 -22.35
CA LEU A 39 -3.27 4.73 -23.69
C LEU A 39 -2.78 3.75 -24.77
N PRO A 40 -3.38 3.75 -25.98
CA PRO A 40 -2.90 2.95 -27.10
C PRO A 40 -1.53 3.48 -27.57
N VAL A 41 -0.54 2.59 -27.65
CA VAL A 41 0.77 2.86 -28.26
C VAL A 41 0.61 3.14 -29.76
N SER A 42 0.87 4.38 -30.18
CA SER A 42 1.00 4.73 -31.59
C SER A 42 2.40 4.30 -32.06
N VAL A 43 2.47 3.23 -32.86
CA VAL A 43 3.71 2.79 -33.49
C VAL A 43 3.93 3.65 -34.73
N GLY A 44 4.61 4.78 -34.54
CA GLY A 44 5.08 5.65 -35.63
C GLY A 44 6.35 5.07 -36.26
N SER A 45 6.21 4.50 -37.45
CA SER A 45 7.33 4.13 -38.32
C SER A 45 7.83 5.37 -39.07
N GLY A 46 9.12 5.70 -38.93
CA GLY A 46 9.74 6.83 -39.64
C GLY A 46 11.26 6.86 -39.43
N GLY A 47 12.01 6.68 -40.52
CA GLY A 47 13.47 6.66 -40.51
C GLY A 47 14.15 8.03 -40.28
N ILE A 48 15.32 7.93 -39.65
CA ILE A 48 16.57 8.77 -39.62
C ILE A 48 16.61 10.08 -40.43
N PRO A 49 17.27 11.17 -39.96
CA PRO A 49 18.70 11.16 -39.62
C PRO A 49 19.10 11.90 -38.32
N SER A 50 20.32 11.61 -37.85
CA SER A 50 20.99 12.30 -36.76
C SER A 50 21.26 13.78 -37.11
N THR A 51 20.81 14.67 -36.24
CA THR A 51 21.33 16.05 -36.11
C THR A 51 21.56 16.29 -34.63
N ALA A 52 22.82 16.57 -34.28
CA ALA A 52 23.22 16.93 -32.93
C ALA A 52 22.66 18.30 -32.57
N SER A 53 21.87 18.35 -31.50
CA SER A 53 21.60 19.56 -30.72
C SER A 53 21.37 19.13 -29.28
N GLN A 54 22.22 19.67 -28.40
CA GLN A 54 22.17 19.49 -26.95
C GLN A 54 20.78 19.89 -26.45
N GLN A 55 20.08 18.95 -25.81
CA GLN A 55 18.96 19.24 -24.92
C GLN A 55 18.87 18.06 -23.95
N GLN A 56 18.94 18.37 -22.66
CA GLN A 56 19.06 17.44 -21.54
C GLN A 56 18.15 16.21 -21.68
N SER A 57 18.76 15.03 -21.57
CA SER A 57 18.05 13.81 -21.22
C SER A 57 17.25 14.07 -19.93
N PRO A 58 15.92 13.87 -19.89
CA PRO A 58 15.26 13.52 -18.65
C PRO A 58 15.97 12.26 -18.13
N PRO A 59 16.37 12.18 -16.85
CA PRO A 59 16.98 10.96 -16.36
C PRO A 59 15.95 9.85 -16.49
N GLU A 60 16.32 8.82 -17.24
CA GLU A 60 15.65 7.53 -17.22
C GLU A 60 15.63 7.09 -15.75
N GLY A 61 14.42 7.03 -15.19
CA GLY A 61 14.16 7.06 -13.76
C GLY A 61 14.71 5.85 -13.02
N GLU A 62 16.00 5.86 -12.73
CA GLU A 62 16.58 5.07 -11.67
C GLU A 62 16.05 5.66 -10.35
N ALA A 63 15.37 4.82 -9.56
CA ALA A 63 14.78 5.22 -8.28
C ALA A 63 15.89 5.76 -7.35
N THR A 64 16.09 7.07 -7.38
CA THR A 64 17.10 7.73 -6.57
C THR A 64 16.60 7.79 -5.14
N LEU A 65 17.43 7.35 -4.19
CA LEU A 65 17.06 7.44 -2.78
C LEU A 65 16.89 8.90 -2.36
N PRO A 66 15.77 9.24 -1.67
CA PRO A 66 15.61 10.56 -1.09
C PRO A 66 16.72 10.86 -0.07
N PRO A 67 17.06 12.15 0.16
CA PRO A 67 18.00 12.55 1.21
C PRO A 67 17.67 11.93 2.57
N LEU A 68 18.70 11.66 3.38
CA LEU A 68 18.54 10.93 4.63
C LEU A 68 17.85 11.77 5.72
N GLU A 69 18.01 13.10 5.68
CA GLU A 69 17.36 14.01 6.64
C GLU A 69 15.84 14.14 6.39
N GLU A 70 15.33 13.70 5.25
CA GLU A 70 13.91 13.81 4.91
C GLU A 70 13.13 12.56 5.40
N PRO A 71 12.09 12.73 6.24
CA PRO A 71 11.22 11.63 6.61
C PRO A 71 10.34 11.26 5.40
N VAL A 72 10.63 10.13 4.77
CA VAL A 72 9.88 9.66 3.59
C VAL A 72 8.87 8.57 3.91
N ILE A 73 9.10 7.82 4.98
CA ILE A 73 8.25 6.73 5.44
C ILE A 73 8.26 6.70 6.96
N LEU A 74 7.14 6.29 7.54
CA LEU A 74 6.95 6.20 8.98
C LEU A 74 6.43 4.81 9.33
N ILE A 75 6.97 4.24 10.41
CA ILE A 75 6.36 3.10 11.10
C ILE A 75 5.30 3.70 12.02
N GLU A 76 4.03 3.58 11.65
CA GLU A 76 2.93 4.19 12.40
C GLU A 76 2.75 3.51 13.75
N THR A 77 2.72 2.19 13.72
CA THR A 77 2.52 1.37 14.91
C THR A 77 2.82 -0.09 14.59
N VAL A 78 2.90 -0.88 15.66
CA VAL A 78 2.88 -2.34 15.62
C VAL A 78 1.67 -2.81 16.41
N ILE A 79 0.77 -3.53 15.74
CA ILE A 79 -0.46 -4.07 16.32
C ILE A 79 -0.21 -5.52 16.70
N GLY A 80 -0.82 -5.98 17.80
CA GLY A 80 -0.84 -7.41 18.15
C GLY A 80 0.52 -8.01 18.48
N ALA A 81 1.47 -7.21 19.00
CA ALA A 81 2.81 -7.71 19.36
C ALA A 81 2.71 -8.92 20.30
N GLY A 82 3.40 -10.01 19.96
CA GLY A 82 3.33 -11.28 20.68
C GLY A 82 2.18 -12.22 20.29
N ASP A 83 1.23 -11.77 19.47
CA ASP A 83 0.13 -12.59 18.93
C ASP A 83 0.29 -12.77 17.41
N LEU A 84 0.85 -13.91 17.00
CA LEU A 84 1.13 -14.21 15.59
C LEU A 84 -0.07 -14.01 14.65
N GLN A 85 -1.30 -14.23 15.11
CA GLN A 85 -2.47 -14.13 14.23
C GLN A 85 -2.82 -12.68 13.90
N ASN A 86 -2.57 -11.77 14.84
CA ASN A 86 -2.93 -10.36 14.77
C ASN A 86 -1.73 -9.42 14.62
N GLU A 87 -0.51 -9.95 14.72
CA GLU A 87 0.71 -9.16 14.70
C GLU A 87 0.99 -8.56 13.32
N ALA A 88 1.09 -7.23 13.27
CA ALA A 88 1.39 -6.51 12.04
C ALA A 88 2.06 -5.15 12.28
N VAL A 89 2.96 -4.77 11.38
CA VAL A 89 3.54 -3.42 11.30
C VAL A 89 2.77 -2.59 10.29
N LEU A 90 2.38 -1.37 10.66
CA LEU A 90 1.77 -0.41 9.74
C LEU A 90 2.83 0.59 9.29
N LEU A 91 3.01 0.69 7.99
CA LEU A 91 3.96 1.60 7.35
C LEU A 91 3.19 2.59 6.49
N ARG A 92 3.50 3.88 6.62
CA ARG A 92 2.89 4.94 5.80
C ARG A 92 3.94 5.78 5.12
N ARG A 93 3.73 6.05 3.83
CA ARG A 93 4.48 7.05 3.07
C ARG A 93 4.09 8.44 3.53
N VAL A 94 5.07 9.23 3.96
CA VAL A 94 4.89 10.62 4.42
C VAL A 94 5.59 11.64 3.52
N GLY A 95 6.51 11.21 2.65
CA GLY A 95 7.17 12.08 1.66
C GLY A 95 6.38 12.24 0.35
N GLU A 96 6.89 13.11 -0.52
CA GLU A 96 6.32 13.39 -1.85
C GLU A 96 6.64 12.31 -2.89
N GLY A 97 5.79 12.17 -3.91
CA GLY A 97 6.00 11.24 -5.02
C GLY A 97 5.86 9.76 -4.65
N GLU A 98 6.56 8.89 -5.37
CA GLU A 98 6.57 7.44 -5.20
C GLU A 98 7.84 6.98 -4.45
N LEU A 99 7.77 5.87 -3.71
CA LEU A 99 8.89 5.28 -2.98
C LEU A 99 8.96 3.81 -3.28
N LEU A 100 10.04 3.41 -3.93
CA LEU A 100 10.34 2.00 -4.16
C LEU A 100 11.00 1.42 -2.90
N LEU A 101 10.36 0.42 -2.30
CA LEU A 101 10.86 -0.26 -1.10
C LEU A 101 11.65 -1.53 -1.40
N THR A 102 11.91 -1.85 -2.67
CA THR A 102 12.63 -3.07 -3.05
C THR A 102 13.99 -3.16 -2.36
N GLY A 103 14.23 -4.28 -1.66
CA GLY A 103 15.49 -4.51 -0.96
C GLY A 103 15.66 -3.75 0.35
N TRP A 104 14.68 -2.93 0.76
CA TRP A 104 14.65 -2.33 2.09
C TRP A 104 14.48 -3.43 3.15
N LYS A 105 14.88 -3.14 4.38
CA LYS A 105 14.91 -4.13 5.46
C LYS A 105 14.22 -3.62 6.71
N LEU A 106 13.34 -4.43 7.29
CA LEU A 106 12.73 -4.17 8.58
C LEU A 106 13.24 -5.19 9.61
N THR A 107 13.68 -4.70 10.77
CA THR A 107 14.20 -5.56 11.85
C THR A 107 13.63 -5.15 13.21
N ASN A 108 13.57 -6.10 14.13
CA ASN A 108 13.23 -5.87 15.54
C ASN A 108 14.47 -5.69 16.44
N GLY A 109 15.69 -5.66 15.88
CA GLY A 109 16.94 -5.55 16.63
C GLY A 109 17.37 -6.83 17.38
N ARG A 110 16.61 -7.92 17.28
CA ARG A 110 16.90 -9.22 17.92
C ARG A 110 17.14 -10.35 16.91
N GLY A 111 17.55 -9.99 15.69
CA GLY A 111 17.90 -10.93 14.63
C GLY A 111 16.75 -11.32 13.69
N ALA A 112 15.52 -10.86 13.92
CA ALA A 112 14.49 -10.99 12.90
C ALA A 112 14.66 -9.88 11.86
N GLU A 113 14.74 -10.26 10.59
CA GLU A 113 14.84 -9.33 9.45
C GLU A 113 13.84 -9.73 8.35
N TYR A 114 13.14 -8.74 7.80
CA TYR A 114 12.27 -8.86 6.64
C TYR A 114 12.82 -7.99 5.51
N THR A 115 13.00 -8.57 4.33
CA THR A 115 13.39 -7.83 3.13
C THR A 115 12.16 -7.57 2.26
N PHE A 116 11.91 -6.32 1.92
CA PHE A 116 10.75 -5.94 1.12
C PHE A 116 10.91 -6.41 -0.34
N PRO A 117 9.85 -7.01 -0.93
CA PRO A 117 9.82 -7.37 -2.34
C PRO A 117 9.66 -6.11 -3.21
N TYR A 118 9.39 -6.30 -4.51
CA TYR A 118 8.96 -5.19 -5.35
C TYR A 118 7.66 -4.58 -4.80
N LEU A 119 7.77 -3.36 -4.27
CA LEU A 119 6.66 -2.61 -3.73
C LEU A 119 6.91 -1.12 -3.92
N LEU A 120 5.99 -0.47 -4.63
CA LEU A 120 6.00 0.95 -4.90
C LEU A 120 4.92 1.62 -4.05
N LEU A 121 5.32 2.46 -3.08
CA LEU A 121 4.41 3.23 -2.24
C LEU A 121 4.21 4.63 -2.80
N ASN A 122 2.97 4.93 -3.19
CA ASN A 122 2.53 6.26 -3.56
C ASN A 122 2.47 7.20 -2.35
N LYS A 123 2.42 8.51 -2.61
CA LYS A 123 2.15 9.53 -1.58
C LYS A 123 0.91 9.17 -0.77
N ASN A 124 1.02 9.25 0.57
CA ASN A 124 -0.01 8.85 1.52
C ASN A 124 -0.42 7.36 1.47
N GLY A 125 0.26 6.55 0.66
CA GLY A 125 0.07 5.11 0.61
C GLY A 125 0.51 4.47 1.93
N ALA A 126 -0.18 3.40 2.29
CA ALA A 126 0.15 2.60 3.46
C ALA A 126 0.19 1.12 3.09
N VAL A 127 1.08 0.39 3.77
CA VAL A 127 1.19 -1.06 3.67
C VAL A 127 1.23 -1.65 5.07
N ARG A 128 0.57 -2.79 5.22
CA ARG A 128 0.60 -3.57 6.45
C ARG A 128 1.45 -4.81 6.24
N LEU A 129 2.44 -5.02 7.10
CA LEU A 129 3.28 -6.23 7.11
C LEU A 129 2.85 -7.12 8.27
N TYR A 130 2.17 -8.22 7.98
CA TYR A 130 1.83 -9.24 8.97
C TYR A 130 3.02 -10.17 9.21
N SER A 131 3.21 -10.60 10.46
CA SER A 131 4.26 -11.56 10.80
C SER A 131 3.95 -12.97 10.30
N ARG A 132 2.67 -13.37 10.28
CA ARG A 132 2.25 -14.70 9.81
C ARG A 132 2.46 -14.91 8.30
N ALA A 133 2.31 -16.15 7.88
CA ALA A 133 2.21 -16.49 6.46
C ALA A 133 0.91 -16.00 5.81
N GLY A 134 0.98 -15.76 4.50
CA GLY A 134 -0.10 -15.30 3.66
C GLY A 134 0.39 -15.00 2.24
N ASN A 135 -0.48 -14.42 1.42
CA ASN A 135 -0.16 -14.06 0.04
C ASN A 135 0.00 -12.56 -0.06
N ASN A 136 1.15 -12.10 -0.58
CA ASN A 136 1.42 -10.68 -0.71
C ASN A 136 0.47 -9.99 -1.69
N THR A 137 0.07 -8.78 -1.33
CA THR A 137 -0.64 -7.82 -2.17
C THR A 137 0.07 -6.46 -2.06
N VAL A 138 -0.43 -5.45 -2.78
CA VAL A 138 0.13 -4.09 -2.70
C VAL A 138 -0.12 -3.43 -1.33
N MET A 139 -1.18 -3.83 -0.62
CA MET A 139 -1.57 -3.25 0.67
C MET A 139 -1.18 -4.11 1.88
N GLU A 140 -1.00 -5.41 1.66
CA GLU A 140 -0.73 -6.38 2.72
C GLU A 140 0.44 -7.27 2.32
N LEU A 141 1.48 -7.28 3.13
CA LEU A 141 2.63 -8.16 3.02
C LEU A 141 2.63 -9.17 4.16
N PHE A 142 3.28 -10.30 3.92
CA PHE A 142 3.37 -11.40 4.87
C PHE A 142 4.82 -11.82 5.04
N TRP A 143 5.30 -11.82 6.27
CA TRP A 143 6.64 -12.25 6.62
C TRP A 143 6.79 -13.77 6.48
N GLY A 144 5.73 -14.53 6.80
CA GLY A 144 5.83 -16.00 6.81
C GLY A 144 6.57 -16.54 8.04
N SER A 145 6.63 -15.78 9.12
CA SER A 145 7.16 -16.26 10.40
C SER A 145 6.25 -17.32 11.00
N GLN A 146 6.87 -18.30 11.69
CA GLN A 146 6.18 -19.35 12.43
C GLN A 146 5.81 -18.92 13.87
N GLN A 147 6.32 -17.77 14.32
CA GLN A 147 6.10 -17.22 15.66
C GLN A 147 5.99 -15.70 15.61
N ALA A 148 5.40 -15.11 16.64
CA ALA A 148 5.36 -13.65 16.77
C ALA A 148 6.79 -13.08 16.77
N VAL A 149 7.00 -12.04 15.97
CA VAL A 149 8.28 -11.40 15.69
C VAL A 149 8.56 -10.28 16.70
N PHE A 150 7.53 -9.55 17.12
CA PHE A 150 7.64 -8.37 17.95
C PHE A 150 7.15 -8.63 19.37
N ARG A 151 7.70 -7.89 20.32
CA ARG A 151 7.34 -7.91 21.75
C ARG A 151 7.45 -6.50 22.30
N SER A 152 6.75 -6.23 23.40
CA SER A 152 6.89 -4.96 24.15
C SER A 152 8.37 -4.65 24.44
N GLY A 153 8.75 -3.39 24.27
CA GLY A 153 10.14 -2.92 24.40
C GLY A 153 11.02 -3.10 23.15
N ASP A 154 10.55 -3.76 22.09
CA ASP A 154 11.32 -3.86 20.84
C ASP A 154 11.43 -2.51 20.13
N VAL A 155 12.58 -2.30 19.48
CA VAL A 155 12.79 -1.17 18.57
C VAL A 155 12.73 -1.69 17.13
N VAL A 156 11.62 -1.44 16.46
CA VAL A 156 11.45 -1.77 15.05
C VAL A 156 12.17 -0.72 14.23
N SER A 157 13.12 -1.14 13.40
CA SER A 157 13.94 -0.26 12.57
C SER A 157 13.78 -0.63 11.10
N LEU A 158 13.61 0.39 10.26
CA LEU A 158 13.50 0.26 8.82
C LEU A 158 14.72 0.89 8.15
N TYR A 159 15.43 0.09 7.36
CA TYR A 159 16.62 0.46 6.62
C TYR A 159 16.33 0.46 5.12
N ASP A 160 16.92 1.41 4.38
CA ASP A 160 16.90 1.36 2.93
C ASP A 160 17.82 0.27 2.36
N TRP A 161 17.79 0.09 1.04
CA TRP A 161 18.62 -0.88 0.32
C TRP A 161 20.13 -0.62 0.39
N GLN A 162 20.55 0.58 0.82
CA GLN A 162 21.95 0.91 1.10
C GLN A 162 22.34 0.70 2.58
N GLY A 163 21.37 0.35 3.43
CA GLY A 163 21.57 0.11 4.85
C GLY A 163 21.45 1.35 5.74
N ASN A 164 20.94 2.47 5.23
CA ASN A 164 20.71 3.66 6.05
C ASN A 164 19.39 3.56 6.81
N LEU A 165 19.37 3.98 8.08
CA LEU A 165 18.16 4.01 8.88
C LEU A 165 17.19 5.09 8.37
N ARG A 166 15.96 4.70 8.02
CA ARG A 166 14.92 5.61 7.52
C ARG A 166 13.79 5.86 8.51
N ALA A 167 13.46 4.88 9.34
CA ALA A 167 12.44 5.03 10.38
C ALA A 167 12.71 4.08 11.55
N SER A 168 12.26 4.46 12.74
CA SER A 168 12.25 3.56 13.90
C SER A 168 10.99 3.77 14.75
N TYR A 169 10.56 2.73 15.44
CA TYR A 169 9.41 2.75 16.35
C TYR A 169 9.68 1.84 17.55
N THR A 170 9.50 2.38 18.75
CA THR A 170 9.66 1.62 20.01
C THR A 170 8.30 1.12 20.47
N LEU A 171 8.18 -0.18 20.70
CA LEU A 171 6.96 -0.78 21.22
C LEU A 171 6.79 -0.41 22.71
N PRO A 172 5.60 0.07 23.11
CA PRO A 172 5.32 0.42 24.50
C PRO A 172 5.27 -0.78 25.44
#